data_AF-A0AAN9U9P7-F1
#
_entry.id   AF-A0AAN9U9P7-F1
#
_cell.length_a   1.000
_cell.length_b   1.000
_cell.length_c   1.000
_cell.angle_alpha   90.00
_cell.angle_beta   90.00
_cell.angle_gamma   90.00
#
_symmetry.space_group_name_H-M   'P 1'
#
loop_
_entity.id
_entity.type
_entity.pdbx_description
1 polymer ?
#
loop_
_entity_poly.entity_id
_entity_poly.type
_entity_poly.pdbx_seq_one_letter_code
_entity_poly.pdbx_strand_id
1 'polypeptide(L)'
;MLWSPTSAEGASSSETARRESVSVAPAGEPSARQRNPGRRVAQIVKLKPEFVAKYKEVHAAVWPEVLQQIRVCNIQDYSIFHDKDSGVLFATFKYVGYDYAGDMERMRENPKVREWWAMTDGFQESLVPGATKSESDGPPWWKEVEEVFYLP
;
A
#
# COMPACT_ATOMS: atom_id res chain seq x y z
N MET A 1 75.70 37.54 -37.02
CA MET A 1 75.67 38.08 -35.64
C MET A 1 74.48 37.44 -34.96
N LEU A 2 74.66 36.22 -34.45
CA LEU A 2 75.10 35.88 -33.09
C LEU A 2 74.00 36.15 -32.06
N TRP A 3 73.19 35.13 -31.77
CA TRP A 3 72.82 34.81 -30.39
C TRP A 3 72.27 33.37 -30.28
N SER A 4 72.93 32.59 -29.44
CA SER A 4 72.46 31.39 -28.73
C SER A 4 73.49 31.16 -27.61
N PRO A 5 73.21 30.40 -26.53
CA PRO A 5 71.96 29.94 -25.93
C PRO A 5 71.92 30.22 -24.40
N THR A 6 70.94 29.71 -23.66
CA THR A 6 71.13 28.79 -22.49
C THR A 6 69.83 28.66 -21.68
N SER A 7 69.51 27.39 -21.37
CA SER A 7 68.40 26.88 -20.57
C SER A 7 68.44 27.30 -19.09
N ALA A 8 67.28 27.30 -18.43
CA ALA A 8 67.17 26.92 -17.03
C ALA A 8 65.82 26.23 -16.77
N GLU A 9 65.92 25.11 -16.07
CA GLU A 9 64.87 24.16 -15.69
C GLU A 9 63.84 24.71 -14.68
N GLY A 10 62.68 24.06 -14.67
CA GLY A 10 62.12 23.53 -13.42
C GLY A 10 61.03 24.35 -12.74
N ALA A 11 59.78 23.91 -12.91
CA ALA A 11 58.84 23.78 -11.79
C ALA A 11 57.67 22.89 -12.22
N SER A 12 57.79 21.60 -11.91
CA SER A 12 56.65 20.70 -11.70
C SER A 12 55.92 21.16 -10.45
N SER A 13 54.60 21.33 -10.52
CA SER A 13 53.76 21.42 -9.32
C SER A 13 52.53 20.58 -9.54
N SER A 14 52.62 19.39 -8.99
CA SER A 14 51.58 18.40 -8.86
C SER A 14 50.39 18.95 -8.08
N GLU A 15 49.23 18.78 -8.70
CA GLU A 15 47.89 19.03 -8.18
C GLU A 15 47.73 18.36 -6.81
N THR A 16 47.59 19.16 -5.76
CA THR A 16 47.36 18.68 -4.40
C THR A 16 45.91 18.22 -4.31
N ALA A 17 45.69 16.90 -4.32
CA ALA A 17 44.39 16.30 -4.09
C ALA A 17 43.84 16.74 -2.72
N ARG A 18 42.82 17.61 -2.74
CA ARG A 18 41.97 17.87 -1.57
C ARG A 18 41.16 16.61 -1.28
N ARG A 19 41.59 15.85 -0.27
CA ARG A 19 40.73 14.85 0.39
C ARG A 19 39.62 15.59 1.12
N GLU A 20 38.43 15.62 0.54
CA GLU A 20 37.22 15.98 1.28
C GLU A 20 36.92 14.90 2.31
N SER A 21 36.99 15.27 3.58
CA SER A 21 36.54 14.45 4.69
C SER A 21 35.01 14.35 4.65
N VAL A 22 34.49 13.22 4.17
CA VAL A 22 33.07 12.89 4.29
C VAL A 22 32.78 12.58 5.76
N SER A 23 32.15 13.54 6.44
CA SER A 23 31.54 13.33 7.75
C SER A 23 30.34 12.41 7.59
N VAL A 24 30.50 11.14 7.95
CA VAL A 24 29.38 10.20 8.08
C VAL A 24 28.54 10.63 9.28
N ALA A 25 27.33 11.15 9.02
CA ALA A 25 26.34 11.38 10.07
C ALA A 25 26.00 10.05 10.76
N PRO A 26 25.81 10.03 12.09
CA PRO A 26 25.47 8.79 12.78
C PRO A 26 24.10 8.30 12.31
N ALA A 27 23.97 6.98 12.19
CA ALA A 27 22.69 6.33 11.93
C ALA A 27 21.69 6.80 12.99
N GLY A 28 20.59 7.42 12.52
CA GLY A 28 19.53 7.93 13.38
C GLY A 28 19.00 6.81 14.28
N GLU A 29 18.71 7.18 15.52
CA GLU A 29 18.07 6.31 16.51
C GLU A 29 16.81 5.65 15.91
N PRO A 30 16.48 4.41 16.30
CA PRO A 30 15.25 3.78 15.84
C PRO A 30 14.07 4.63 16.31
N SER A 31 13.48 5.39 15.38
CA SER A 31 12.24 6.13 15.60
C SER A 31 11.23 5.20 16.23
N ALA A 32 10.75 5.55 17.43
CA ALA A 32 9.72 4.79 18.12
C ALA A 32 8.56 4.57 17.16
N ARG A 33 8.21 3.30 16.89
CA ARG A 33 7.17 2.95 15.91
C ARG A 33 5.89 3.72 16.24
N GLN A 34 5.50 4.67 15.39
CA GLN A 34 4.29 5.44 15.58
C GLN A 34 3.09 4.61 15.11
N ARG A 35 2.09 4.49 15.99
CA ARG A 35 0.83 3.82 15.65
C ARG A 35 -0.04 4.75 14.81
N ASN A 36 -0.73 4.21 13.81
CA ASN A 36 -1.69 4.99 13.04
C ASN A 36 -2.85 5.44 13.94
N PRO A 37 -3.24 6.73 13.93
CA PRO A 37 -4.31 7.25 14.77
C PRO A 37 -5.73 6.79 14.32
N GLY A 38 -5.82 5.83 13.39
CA GLY A 38 -7.07 5.41 12.75
C GLY A 38 -7.22 5.97 11.34
N ARG A 39 -6.31 5.61 10.43
CA ARG A 39 -6.45 5.94 9.01
C ARG A 39 -7.76 5.35 8.52
N ARG A 40 -8.66 6.17 8.00
CA ARG A 40 -9.92 5.71 7.38
C ARG A 40 -9.65 5.39 5.93
N VAL A 41 -10.21 4.28 5.49
CA VAL A 41 -10.19 3.86 4.09
C VAL A 41 -11.64 3.67 3.67
N ALA A 42 -11.95 4.13 2.47
CA ALA A 42 -13.22 3.94 1.82
C ALA A 42 -12.95 3.45 0.41
N GLN A 43 -13.72 2.47 -0.05
CA GLN A 43 -13.53 1.85 -1.36
C GLN A 43 -14.84 1.30 -1.91
N ILE A 44 -14.93 1.21 -3.23
CA ILE A 44 -16.13 0.77 -3.95
C ILE A 44 -15.82 -0.35 -4.95
N VAL A 45 -16.78 -1.24 -5.14
CA VAL A 45 -16.81 -2.26 -6.20
C VAL A 45 -18.26 -2.44 -6.66
N LYS A 46 -18.47 -3.01 -7.84
CA LYS A 46 -19.82 -3.32 -8.30
C LYS A 46 -20.18 -4.76 -7.92
N LEU A 47 -21.38 -4.97 -7.40
CA LEU A 47 -21.95 -6.28 -7.17
C LEU A 47 -22.80 -6.69 -8.36
N LYS A 48 -22.61 -7.92 -8.84
CA LYS A 48 -23.43 -8.48 -9.90
C LYS A 48 -24.85 -8.72 -9.37
N PRO A 49 -25.91 -8.26 -10.08
CA PRO A 49 -27.29 -8.34 -9.59
C PRO A 49 -27.73 -9.74 -9.17
N GLU A 50 -27.29 -10.77 -9.91
CA GLU A 50 -27.63 -12.17 -9.68
C GLU A 50 -27.02 -12.75 -8.39
N PHE A 51 -25.99 -12.11 -7.82
CA PHE A 51 -25.30 -12.56 -6.61
C PHE A 51 -25.67 -11.79 -5.34
N VAL A 52 -26.59 -10.82 -5.41
CA VAL A 52 -26.95 -9.98 -4.25
C VAL A 52 -27.36 -10.80 -3.02
N ALA A 53 -28.23 -11.80 -3.21
CA ALA A 53 -28.68 -12.67 -2.12
C ALA A 53 -27.52 -13.49 -1.55
N LYS A 54 -26.70 -14.09 -2.42
CA LYS A 54 -25.57 -14.93 -2.00
C LYS A 54 -24.50 -14.13 -1.28
N TYR A 55 -24.21 -12.91 -1.75
CA TYR A 55 -23.24 -12.01 -1.14
C TYR A 55 -23.63 -11.69 0.31
N LYS A 56 -24.91 -11.36 0.55
CA LYS A 56 -25.44 -11.12 1.91
C LYS A 56 -25.38 -12.36 2.79
N GLU A 57 -25.76 -13.52 2.26
CA GLU A 57 -25.72 -14.80 2.98
C GLU A 57 -24.30 -15.11 3.47
N VAL A 58 -23.29 -15.05 2.59
CA VAL A 58 -21.92 -15.37 2.98
C VAL A 58 -21.35 -14.33 3.94
N HIS A 59 -21.66 -13.04 3.78
CA HIS A 59 -21.18 -11.98 4.69
C HIS A 59 -21.91 -11.97 6.04
N ALA A 60 -23.07 -12.60 6.17
CA ALA A 60 -23.70 -12.85 7.47
C ALA A 60 -22.97 -13.95 8.27
N ALA A 61 -22.17 -14.79 7.59
CA ALA A 61 -21.45 -15.92 8.16
C ALA A 61 -19.99 -15.96 7.66
N VAL A 62 -19.29 -14.83 7.74
CA VAL A 62 -17.87 -14.74 7.34
C VAL A 62 -17.05 -15.77 8.11
N TRP A 63 -16.10 -16.41 7.41
CA TRP A 63 -15.26 -17.44 8.00
C TRP A 63 -14.43 -16.88 9.17
N PRO A 64 -14.36 -17.57 10.33
CA PRO A 64 -13.62 -17.11 11.49
C PRO A 64 -12.15 -16.77 11.21
N GLU A 65 -11.49 -17.53 10.33
CA GLU A 65 -10.09 -17.32 9.93
C GLU A 65 -9.89 -16.01 9.18
N VAL A 66 -10.87 -15.63 8.34
CA VAL A 66 -10.86 -14.35 7.62
C VAL A 66 -11.05 -13.20 8.59
N LEU A 67 -12.02 -13.31 9.51
CA LEU A 67 -12.25 -12.31 10.55
C LEU A 67 -11.03 -12.16 11.46
N GLN A 68 -10.38 -13.26 11.81
CA GLN A 68 -9.16 -13.26 12.61
C GLN A 68 -8.02 -12.55 11.87
N GLN A 69 -7.83 -12.84 10.59
CA GLN A 69 -6.80 -12.18 9.78
C GLN A 69 -7.03 -10.67 9.69
N ILE A 70 -8.27 -10.23 9.44
CA ILE A 70 -8.64 -8.79 9.42
C ILE A 70 -8.24 -8.11 10.73
N ARG A 71 -8.52 -8.74 11.89
CA ARG A 71 -8.15 -8.22 13.20
C ARG A 71 -6.63 -8.16 13.42
N VAL A 72 -5.91 -9.21 13.06
CA VAL A 72 -4.44 -9.28 13.16
C VAL A 72 -3.79 -8.20 12.29
N CYS A 73 -4.38 -7.90 11.13
CA CYS A 73 -3.97 -6.82 10.24
C CYS A 73 -4.42 -5.43 10.69
N ASN A 74 -4.84 -5.26 11.96
CA ASN A 74 -5.20 -3.99 12.57
C ASN A 74 -6.31 -3.21 11.84
N ILE A 75 -7.20 -3.93 11.14
CA ILE A 75 -8.42 -3.37 10.56
C ILE A 75 -9.53 -3.43 11.61
N GLN A 76 -10.19 -2.29 11.83
CA GLN A 76 -11.30 -2.13 12.75
C GLN A 76 -12.43 -1.36 12.10
N ASP A 77 -13.61 -1.39 12.71
CA ASP A 77 -14.78 -0.61 12.26
C ASP A 77 -15.10 -0.88 10.77
N TYR A 78 -14.93 -2.13 10.33
CA TYR A 78 -15.09 -2.52 8.94
C TYR A 78 -16.56 -2.82 8.63
N SER A 79 -17.15 -1.99 7.77
CA SER A 79 -18.50 -2.16 7.26
C SER A 79 -18.52 -2.21 5.73
N ILE A 80 -19.48 -2.96 5.17
CA ILE A 80 -19.78 -2.99 3.74
C ILE A 80 -21.28 -2.70 3.55
N PHE A 81 -21.58 -1.66 2.79
CA PHE A 81 -22.92 -1.20 2.46
C PHE A 81 -23.23 -1.54 1.00
N HIS A 82 -24.49 -1.83 0.69
CA HIS A 82 -24.93 -2.11 -0.68
C HIS A 82 -25.99 -1.10 -1.09
N ASP A 83 -25.70 -0.33 -2.15
CA ASP A 83 -26.70 0.47 -2.84
C ASP A 83 -27.40 -0.39 -3.90
N LYS A 84 -28.72 -0.54 -3.75
CA LYS A 84 -29.54 -1.45 -4.56
C LYS A 84 -29.74 -0.92 -5.97
N ASP A 85 -29.74 0.40 -6.13
CA ASP A 85 -30.10 1.06 -7.38
C ASP A 85 -28.90 1.11 -8.34
N SER A 86 -27.71 1.43 -7.83
CA SER A 86 -26.46 1.38 -8.62
C SER A 86 -25.79 0.00 -8.65
N GLY A 87 -26.11 -0.88 -7.70
CA GLY A 87 -25.41 -2.14 -7.47
C GLY A 87 -24.01 -1.97 -6.85
N VAL A 88 -23.68 -0.77 -6.35
CA VAL A 88 -22.38 -0.50 -5.73
C VAL A 88 -22.32 -1.05 -4.31
N LEU A 89 -21.22 -1.73 -4.01
CA LEU A 89 -20.79 -1.99 -2.65
C LEU A 89 -19.84 -0.89 -2.21
N PHE A 90 -20.13 -0.27 -1.07
CA PHE A 90 -19.26 0.69 -0.40
C PHE A 90 -18.68 0.06 0.86
N ALA A 91 -17.37 -0.16 0.87
CA ALA A 91 -16.64 -0.69 2.01
C ALA A 91 -15.87 0.42 2.71
N THR A 92 -15.92 0.47 4.04
CA THR A 92 -15.12 1.41 4.84
C THR A 92 -14.58 0.75 6.09
N PHE A 93 -13.35 1.09 6.47
CA PHE A 93 -12.71 0.60 7.68
C PHE A 93 -11.68 1.59 8.22
N LYS A 94 -11.28 1.39 9.49
CA LYS A 94 -10.18 2.09 10.14
C LYS A 94 -8.97 1.17 10.27
N TYR A 95 -7.83 1.64 9.81
CA TYR A 95 -6.54 1.01 10.06
C TYR A 95 -5.85 1.67 11.25
N VAL A 96 -5.49 0.85 12.26
CA VAL A 96 -4.89 1.31 13.53
C VAL A 96 -3.55 0.61 13.84
N GLY A 97 -2.89 0.08 12.82
CA GLY A 97 -1.61 -0.63 12.99
C GLY A 97 -0.39 0.29 12.84
N TYR A 98 0.78 -0.30 12.61
CA TYR A 98 2.06 0.40 12.50
C TYR A 98 2.63 0.42 11.08
N ASP A 99 2.17 -0.50 10.22
CA ASP A 99 2.67 -0.71 8.87
C ASP A 99 1.53 -1.23 7.99
N TYR A 100 0.84 -0.31 7.32
CA TYR A 100 -0.32 -0.65 6.49
C TYR A 100 0.07 -1.58 5.35
N ALA A 101 1.18 -1.28 4.66
CA ALA A 101 1.63 -2.07 3.53
C ALA A 101 1.97 -3.51 3.96
N GLY A 102 2.73 -3.68 5.04
CA GLY A 102 3.05 -4.99 5.58
C GLY A 102 1.83 -5.75 6.12
N ASP A 103 0.85 -5.05 6.70
CA ASP A 103 -0.42 -5.66 7.12
C ASP A 103 -1.26 -6.13 5.91
N MET A 104 -1.31 -5.35 4.82
CA MET A 104 -2.03 -5.75 3.61
C MET A 104 -1.32 -6.91 2.91
N GLU A 105 0.01 -6.94 2.91
CA GLU A 105 0.78 -8.06 2.38
C GLU A 105 0.54 -9.36 3.17
N ARG A 106 0.59 -9.31 4.50
CA ARG A 106 0.23 -10.46 5.35
C ARG A 106 -1.17 -10.99 5.06
N MET A 107 -2.11 -10.10 4.78
CA MET A 107 -3.48 -10.48 4.42
C MET A 107 -3.54 -11.17 3.05
N ARG A 108 -2.76 -10.68 2.08
CA ARG A 108 -2.61 -11.29 0.74
C ARG A 108 -1.98 -12.68 0.79
N GLU A 109 -1.01 -12.90 1.67
CA GLU A 109 -0.34 -14.19 1.83
C GLU A 109 -1.23 -15.28 2.45
N ASN A 110 -2.22 -14.89 3.27
CA ASN A 110 -3.08 -15.84 3.98
C ASN A 110 -3.95 -16.66 2.99
N PRO A 111 -3.82 -18.00 2.94
CA PRO A 111 -4.54 -18.83 1.98
C PRO A 111 -6.06 -18.82 2.18
N LYS A 112 -6.55 -18.69 3.41
CA LYS A 112 -7.99 -18.61 3.69
C LYS A 112 -8.61 -17.29 3.26
N VAL A 113 -7.85 -16.20 3.38
CA VAL A 113 -8.28 -14.91 2.83
C VAL A 113 -8.35 -14.96 1.31
N ARG A 114 -7.36 -15.57 0.65
CA ARG A 114 -7.37 -15.72 -0.82
C ARG A 114 -8.52 -16.58 -1.32
N GLU A 115 -8.81 -17.68 -0.63
CA GLU A 115 -9.95 -18.54 -0.95
C GLU A 115 -11.29 -17.77 -0.81
N TRP A 116 -11.43 -17.00 0.27
CA TRP A 116 -12.57 -16.12 0.48
C TRP A 116 -12.70 -15.06 -0.63
N TRP A 117 -11.60 -14.38 -0.97
CA TRP A 117 -11.58 -13.38 -2.03
C TRP A 117 -11.93 -13.97 -3.39
N ALA A 118 -11.37 -15.11 -3.77
CA ALA A 118 -11.68 -15.75 -5.04
C ALA A 118 -13.19 -16.05 -5.19
N MET A 119 -13.85 -16.48 -4.10
CA MET A 119 -15.30 -16.65 -4.07
C MET A 119 -16.03 -15.32 -4.24
N THR A 120 -15.68 -14.29 -3.46
CA THR A 120 -16.38 -13.00 -3.49
C THR A 120 -16.13 -12.19 -4.76
N ASP A 121 -14.93 -12.29 -5.35
CA ASP A 121 -14.57 -11.69 -6.63
C ASP A 121 -15.50 -12.24 -7.73
N GLY A 122 -15.86 -13.53 -7.66
CA GLY A 122 -16.83 -14.15 -8.57
C GLY A 122 -18.21 -13.46 -8.55
N PHE A 123 -18.59 -12.86 -7.42
CA PHE A 123 -19.84 -12.13 -7.25
C PHE A 123 -19.75 -10.67 -7.70
N GLN A 124 -18.54 -10.16 -7.90
CA GLN A 124 -18.26 -8.75 -8.08
C GLN A 124 -17.74 -8.44 -9.49
N GLU A 125 -17.73 -7.15 -9.81
CA GLU A 125 -17.09 -6.59 -10.99
C GLU A 125 -16.29 -5.36 -10.55
N SER A 126 -14.99 -5.35 -10.87
CA SER A 126 -14.12 -4.23 -10.52
C SER A 126 -14.49 -2.96 -11.30
N LEU A 127 -14.39 -1.82 -10.61
CA LEU A 127 -14.51 -0.49 -11.22
C LEU A 127 -13.14 0.06 -11.66
N VAL A 128 -12.07 -0.71 -11.47
CA VAL A 128 -10.68 -0.33 -11.80
C VAL A 128 -10.30 -0.95 -13.14
N PRO A 129 -9.97 -0.14 -14.16
CA PRO A 129 -9.55 -0.67 -15.46
C PRO A 129 -8.33 -1.59 -15.35
N GLY A 130 -8.42 -2.79 -15.93
CA GLY A 130 -7.35 -3.78 -15.93
C GLY A 130 -7.20 -4.61 -14.65
N ALA A 131 -8.03 -4.38 -13.63
CA ALA A 131 -8.07 -5.26 -12.46
C ALA A 131 -8.67 -6.63 -12.83
N THR A 132 -8.10 -7.71 -12.27
CA THR A 132 -8.49 -9.08 -12.62
C THR A 132 -9.03 -9.88 -11.45
N LYS A 133 -8.43 -9.75 -10.27
CA LYS A 133 -8.86 -10.36 -9.01
C LYS A 133 -8.18 -9.67 -7.82
N SER A 134 -8.71 -9.83 -6.62
CA SER A 134 -8.19 -9.24 -5.37
C SER A 134 -6.76 -9.67 -5.04
N GLU A 135 -6.36 -10.89 -5.39
CA GLU A 135 -5.00 -11.42 -5.13
C GLU A 135 -3.94 -10.93 -6.14
N SER A 136 -4.34 -10.29 -7.25
CA SER A 136 -3.40 -10.00 -8.34
C SER A 136 -2.36 -8.94 -7.96
N ASP A 137 -1.15 -9.04 -8.53
CA ASP A 137 -0.11 -8.00 -8.44
C ASP A 137 -0.40 -6.80 -9.37
N GLY A 138 -1.56 -6.80 -10.05
CA GLY A 138 -2.01 -5.74 -10.96
C GLY A 138 -2.76 -4.61 -10.24
N PRO A 139 -3.60 -3.85 -10.98
CA PRO A 139 -4.45 -2.83 -10.37
C PRO A 139 -5.34 -3.42 -9.27
N PRO A 140 -5.65 -2.65 -8.20
CA PRO A 140 -6.45 -3.14 -7.08
C PRO A 140 -7.86 -3.51 -7.53
N TRP A 141 -8.43 -4.55 -6.91
CA TRP A 141 -9.78 -5.01 -7.25
C TRP A 141 -10.86 -4.02 -6.81
N TRP A 142 -10.71 -3.43 -5.62
CA TRP A 142 -11.58 -2.38 -5.11
C TRP A 142 -11.01 -1.01 -5.48
N LYS A 143 -11.88 -0.08 -5.89
CA LYS A 143 -11.51 1.30 -6.19
C LYS A 143 -11.55 2.13 -4.92
N GLU A 144 -10.40 2.62 -4.44
CA GLU A 144 -10.34 3.57 -3.33
C GLU A 144 -11.08 4.88 -3.67
N VAL A 145 -11.75 5.47 -2.70
CA VAL A 145 -12.42 6.78 -2.82
C VAL A 145 -11.83 7.77 -1.82
N GLU A 146 -11.82 9.05 -2.21
CA GLU A 146 -11.21 10.13 -1.44
C GLU A 146 -12.07 10.52 -0.22
N GLU A 147 -11.44 10.63 0.94
CA GLU A 147 -12.04 11.28 2.10
C GLU A 147 -11.86 12.80 1.98
N VAL A 148 -12.97 13.52 1.81
CA VAL A 148 -12.96 14.99 1.65
C VAL A 148 -13.35 15.75 2.92
N PHE A 149 -13.90 15.04 3.92
CA PHE A 149 -14.36 15.62 5.18
C PHE A 149 -14.40 14.57 6.28
N TYR A 150 -14.02 14.96 7.50
CA TYR A 150 -14.15 14.16 8.70
C TYR A 150 -14.33 15.06 9.93
N LEU A 151 -15.28 14.69 10.79
CA LEU A 151 -15.44 15.25 12.13
C LEU A 151 -15.32 14.09 13.14
N PRO A 152 -14.37 14.15 14.09
CA PRO A 152 -14.20 13.12 15.11
C PRO A 152 -15.40 12.93 16.05
#